data_AF-A0A1H9AWR5-F1
#
_entry.id   AF-A0A1H9AWR5-F1
#
_cell.length_a   1.000
_cell.length_b   1.000
_cell.length_c   1.000
_cell.angle_alpha   90.00
_cell.angle_beta   90.00
_cell.angle_gamma   90.00
#
_symmetry.space_group_name_H-M   'P 1'
#
loop_
_entity.id
_entity.type
_entity.pdbx_description
1 polymer ?
#
loop_
_entity_poly.entity_id
_entity_poly.type
_entity_poly.pdbx_seq_one_letter_code
_entity_poly.pdbx_strand_id
1 'polypeptide(L)'
;MDIKTAAFGNIPDVDIRSESKLLTGLKKAASICAMCLVSAVLMFVASKARGLSDVEIIRNVITVIIESGLIVFLWEDGLIRNTLSYGNEKHINRFFIIYMVSFVASLLFPLVNNLIWPYLSIFVLLSLFSNAMIGLCSGCALLNVTLLLCNGSYVQPFFIYLIAGTVAIVLFQHVGEKLQFGLPILISIMLLFVLLVAYHVLFLNQTFSIAMLTVPLVNVVITTLLLWVLLNAFSLLVIRGSNDMYMEINDPEFELLVKIKNKDKREYYKAVHTAYLADRIAADIGADRRATKACAYYHRVGILDGRPDDLEAAKPYFHRYQFPESAVALLEEYIKSGKTAPVSKEATIINLCEDLVNKLMTIFEKDKTAKIDSDRMIEEMIERRHVGGNFNHSDLSIAELNRVSKLLKKEKLYYDFLR
;
A
#
# COMPACT_ATOMS: atom_id res chain seq x y z
N MET A 1 45.39 2.15 52.79
CA MET A 1 45.46 0.69 52.94
C MET A 1 44.08 0.16 52.61
N ASP A 2 43.96 -0.41 51.41
CA ASP A 2 42.76 -0.96 50.79
C ASP A 2 42.10 -2.08 51.60
N ILE A 3 40.75 -2.16 51.58
CA ILE A 3 40.03 -3.45 51.48
C ILE A 3 38.75 -3.28 50.62
N LYS A 4 38.93 -3.57 49.32
CA LYS A 4 38.11 -4.37 48.40
C LYS A 4 36.57 -4.35 48.48
N THR A 5 36.01 -3.72 47.44
CA THR A 5 34.85 -4.18 46.67
C THR A 5 34.98 -5.65 46.25
N ALA A 6 33.98 -6.48 46.57
CA ALA A 6 33.83 -7.83 46.07
C ALA A 6 32.62 -7.90 45.12
N ALA A 7 32.88 -8.44 43.94
CA ALA A 7 32.05 -8.56 42.76
C ALA A 7 30.63 -9.09 42.99
N PHE A 8 29.63 -8.30 42.59
CA PHE A 8 28.41 -8.85 41.99
C PHE A 8 28.76 -9.16 40.53
N GLY A 9 28.76 -10.45 40.20
CA GLY A 9 28.97 -10.93 38.84
C GLY A 9 27.89 -10.39 37.91
N ASN A 10 28.33 -9.92 36.74
CA ASN A 10 27.48 -9.61 35.60
C ASN A 10 26.56 -10.80 35.30
N ILE A 11 25.27 -10.64 35.57
CA ILE A 11 24.24 -11.41 34.87
C ILE A 11 24.24 -10.83 33.46
N PRO A 12 24.57 -11.60 32.41
CA PRO A 12 24.52 -11.08 31.06
C PRO A 12 23.07 -10.68 30.75
N ASP A 13 22.86 -9.40 30.46
CA ASP A 13 21.64 -8.92 29.82
C ASP A 13 21.45 -9.77 28.55
N VAL A 14 20.51 -10.70 28.59
CA VAL A 14 20.07 -11.41 27.40
C VAL A 14 19.48 -10.33 26.50
N ASP A 15 20.16 -10.05 25.39
CA ASP A 15 19.72 -9.06 24.41
C ASP A 15 18.37 -9.52 23.83
N ILE A 16 17.28 -9.06 24.46
CA ILE A 16 15.87 -9.31 24.08
C ILE A 16 15.64 -8.96 22.60
N ARG A 17 16.42 -8.01 22.06
CA ARG A 17 16.40 -7.61 20.65
C ARG A 17 16.98 -8.70 19.75
N SER A 18 18.05 -9.38 20.17
CA SER A 18 18.64 -10.52 19.48
C SER A 18 17.71 -11.74 19.48
N GLU A 19 17.08 -12.06 20.62
CA GLU A 19 16.12 -13.15 20.73
C GLU A 19 14.90 -12.92 19.83
N SER A 20 14.37 -11.69 19.79
CA SER A 20 13.23 -11.36 18.91
C SER A 20 13.55 -11.54 17.43
N LYS A 21 14.76 -11.16 16.99
CA LYS A 21 15.21 -11.34 15.59
C LYS A 21 15.40 -12.82 15.25
N LEU A 22 15.97 -13.59 16.19
CA LEU A 22 16.24 -15.01 16.02
C LEU A 22 14.94 -15.82 15.99
N LEU A 23 13.98 -15.50 16.86
CA LEU A 23 12.64 -16.09 16.86
C LEU A 23 11.85 -15.75 15.59
N THR A 24 12.01 -14.53 15.07
CA THR A 24 11.40 -14.10 13.81
C THR A 24 12.03 -14.83 12.62
N GLY A 25 13.36 -15.00 12.61
CA GLY A 25 14.07 -15.80 11.60
C GLY A 25 13.67 -17.26 11.61
N LEU A 26 13.52 -17.87 12.80
CA LEU A 26 13.05 -19.25 12.98
C LEU A 26 11.61 -19.44 12.47
N LYS A 27 10.70 -18.51 12.78
CA LYS A 27 9.31 -18.56 12.26
C LYS A 27 9.25 -18.45 10.74
N LYS A 28 10.08 -17.61 10.13
CA LYS A 28 10.20 -17.50 8.67
C LYS A 28 10.73 -18.80 8.05
N ALA A 29 11.84 -19.33 8.56
CA ALA A 29 12.41 -20.60 8.09
C ALA A 29 11.42 -21.77 8.24
N ALA A 30 10.66 -21.83 9.33
CA ALA A 30 9.62 -22.82 9.54
C ALA A 30 8.49 -22.72 8.50
N SER A 31 8.09 -21.49 8.14
CA SER A 31 7.02 -21.24 7.16
C SER A 31 7.46 -21.62 5.73
N ILE A 32 8.73 -21.36 5.41
CA ILE A 32 9.40 -21.76 4.16
C ILE A 32 9.43 -23.28 4.02
N CYS A 33 9.96 -23.98 5.03
CA CYS A 33 10.04 -25.43 5.02
C CYS A 33 8.64 -26.06 4.97
N ALA A 34 7.67 -25.48 5.66
CA ALA A 34 6.28 -25.92 5.62
C ALA A 34 5.68 -25.79 4.21
N MET A 35 5.83 -24.64 3.53
CA MET A 35 5.27 -24.44 2.19
C MET A 35 5.82 -25.47 1.19
N CYS A 36 7.14 -25.63 1.13
CA CYS A 36 7.79 -26.57 0.21
C CYS A 36 7.37 -28.02 0.50
N LEU A 37 7.37 -28.43 1.78
CA LEU A 37 7.03 -29.78 2.18
C LEU A 37 5.55 -30.11 1.91
N VAL A 38 4.64 -29.20 2.27
CA VAL A 38 3.21 -29.38 2.01
C VAL A 38 2.94 -29.43 0.50
N SER A 39 3.55 -28.54 -0.30
CA SER A 39 3.37 -28.54 -1.76
C SER A 39 3.88 -29.83 -2.40
N ALA A 40 5.03 -30.35 -1.94
CA ALA A 40 5.58 -31.62 -2.39
C ALA A 40 4.67 -32.81 -2.07
N VAL A 41 4.15 -32.89 -0.83
CA VAL A 41 3.24 -33.96 -0.40
C VAL A 41 1.94 -33.90 -1.20
N LEU A 42 1.34 -32.72 -1.35
CA LEU A 42 0.12 -32.54 -2.13
C LEU A 42 0.33 -32.92 -3.61
N MET A 43 1.47 -32.53 -4.21
CA MET A 43 1.79 -32.89 -5.59
C MET A 43 1.99 -34.40 -5.75
N PHE A 44 2.64 -35.07 -4.78
CA PHE A 44 2.79 -36.52 -4.77
C PHE A 44 1.42 -37.22 -4.72
N VAL A 45 0.55 -36.81 -3.80
CA VAL A 45 -0.80 -37.36 -3.64
C VAL A 45 -1.62 -37.14 -4.90
N ALA A 46 -1.62 -35.93 -5.47
CA ALA A 46 -2.35 -35.62 -6.70
C ALA A 46 -1.83 -36.44 -7.91
N SER A 47 -0.51 -36.57 -8.04
CA SER A 47 0.13 -37.33 -9.12
C SER A 47 -0.19 -38.83 -9.01
N LYS A 48 -0.16 -39.40 -7.80
CA LYS A 48 -0.59 -40.79 -7.53
C LYS A 48 -2.08 -41.00 -7.79
N ALA A 49 -2.94 -40.07 -7.35
CA ALA A 49 -4.39 -40.15 -7.57
C ALA A 49 -4.76 -40.13 -9.06
N ARG A 50 -3.93 -39.52 -9.91
CA ARG A 50 -4.09 -39.53 -11.37
C ARG A 50 -3.47 -40.73 -12.08
N GLY A 51 -2.83 -41.65 -11.36
CA GLY A 51 -2.21 -42.85 -11.93
C GLY A 51 -0.97 -42.56 -12.79
N LEU A 52 -0.25 -41.47 -12.52
CA LEU A 52 1.00 -41.16 -13.23
C LEU A 52 2.10 -42.18 -12.89
N SER A 53 3.06 -42.34 -13.80
CA SER A 53 4.21 -43.22 -13.58
C SER A 53 5.11 -42.71 -12.45
N ASP A 54 5.88 -43.61 -11.81
CA ASP A 54 6.78 -43.20 -10.71
C ASP A 54 7.81 -42.16 -11.15
N VAL A 55 8.27 -42.23 -12.42
CA VAL A 55 9.20 -41.24 -13.00
C VAL A 55 8.54 -39.86 -13.12
N GLU A 56 7.28 -39.79 -13.59
CA GLU A 56 6.53 -38.53 -13.68
C GLU A 56 6.22 -37.96 -12.30
N ILE A 57 5.89 -38.80 -11.33
CA ILE A 57 5.64 -38.40 -9.95
C ILE A 57 6.91 -37.77 -9.36
N ILE A 58 8.06 -38.42 -9.49
CA ILE A 58 9.35 -37.91 -9.00
C ILE A 58 9.68 -36.56 -9.67
N ARG A 59 9.56 -36.48 -11.00
CA ARG A 59 9.75 -35.24 -11.76
C ARG A 59 8.87 -34.12 -11.21
N ASN A 60 7.57 -34.38 -11.10
CA ASN A 60 6.56 -33.41 -10.66
C ASN A 60 6.85 -32.88 -9.25
N VAL A 61 7.19 -33.78 -8.31
CA VAL A 61 7.53 -33.40 -6.93
C VAL A 61 8.80 -32.55 -6.89
N ILE A 62 9.86 -32.94 -7.61
CA ILE A 62 11.11 -32.18 -7.67
C ILE A 62 10.87 -30.78 -8.26
N THR A 63 10.12 -30.69 -9.36
CA THR A 63 9.80 -29.40 -9.99
C THR A 63 9.06 -28.48 -9.02
N VAL A 64 8.05 -28.97 -8.31
CA VAL A 64 7.31 -28.19 -7.31
C VAL A 64 8.19 -27.73 -6.14
N ILE A 65 9.12 -28.56 -5.69
CA ILE A 65 10.08 -28.16 -4.64
C ILE A 65 10.97 -27.01 -5.11
N ILE A 66 11.49 -27.09 -6.35
CA ILE A 66 12.33 -26.05 -6.93
C ILE A 66 11.54 -24.74 -7.10
N GLU A 67 10.33 -24.82 -7.65
CA GLU A 67 9.45 -23.65 -7.83
C GLU A 67 9.06 -23.00 -6.52
N SER A 68 8.71 -23.80 -5.51
CA SER A 68 8.40 -23.31 -4.17
C SER A 68 9.60 -22.62 -3.53
N GLY A 69 10.80 -23.19 -3.70
CA GLY A 69 12.05 -22.59 -3.25
C GLY A 69 12.35 -21.25 -3.94
N LEU A 70 12.10 -21.14 -5.24
CA LEU A 70 12.25 -19.89 -6.00
C LEU A 70 11.30 -18.80 -5.47
N ILE A 71 10.02 -19.14 -5.23
CA ILE A 71 9.03 -18.18 -4.73
C ILE A 71 9.43 -17.66 -3.35
N VAL A 72 9.89 -18.56 -2.48
CA VAL A 72 10.42 -18.17 -1.16
C VAL A 72 11.63 -17.25 -1.30
N PHE A 73 12.58 -17.59 -2.18
CA PHE A 73 13.75 -16.76 -2.41
C PHE A 73 13.37 -15.35 -2.88
N LEU A 74 12.45 -15.24 -3.84
CA LEU A 74 11.95 -13.96 -4.35
C LEU A 74 11.21 -13.17 -3.27
N TRP A 75 10.47 -13.86 -2.39
CA TRP A 75 9.81 -13.24 -1.25
C TRP A 75 10.81 -12.63 -0.27
N GLU A 76 11.87 -13.38 0.11
CA GLU A 76 12.92 -12.87 1.00
C GLU A 76 13.72 -11.74 0.35
N ASP A 77 14.04 -11.81 -0.95
CA ASP A 77 14.65 -10.69 -1.69
C ASP A 77 13.73 -9.45 -1.66
N GLY A 78 12.42 -9.65 -1.83
CA GLY A 78 11.42 -8.60 -1.73
C GLY A 78 11.35 -7.93 -0.34
N LEU A 79 11.49 -8.72 0.73
CA LEU A 79 11.58 -8.21 2.10
C LEU A 79 12.87 -7.42 2.35
N ILE A 80 14.01 -7.93 1.88
CA ILE A 80 15.32 -7.30 2.08
C ILE A 80 15.40 -5.97 1.33
N ARG A 81 14.89 -5.93 0.10
CA ARG A 81 14.93 -4.75 -0.78
C ARG A 81 13.75 -3.80 -0.60
N ASN A 82 12.77 -4.15 0.25
CA ASN A 82 11.52 -3.41 0.44
C ASN A 82 10.77 -3.16 -0.89
N THR A 83 10.65 -4.19 -1.72
CA THR A 83 9.97 -4.11 -3.03
C THR A 83 8.57 -4.74 -3.03
N LEU A 84 8.09 -5.18 -1.85
CA LEU A 84 6.72 -5.66 -1.70
C LEU A 84 5.73 -4.49 -1.83
N SER A 85 4.65 -4.70 -2.55
CA SER A 85 3.62 -3.70 -2.75
C SER A 85 2.64 -3.68 -1.57
N TYR A 86 1.92 -2.57 -1.39
CA TYR A 86 0.78 -2.45 -0.47
C TYR A 86 1.04 -2.84 0.99
N GLY A 87 2.26 -2.67 1.49
CA GLY A 87 2.61 -2.99 2.87
C GLY A 87 2.55 -4.49 3.21
N ASN A 88 2.66 -5.35 2.18
CA ASN A 88 2.56 -6.81 2.35
C ASN A 88 3.64 -7.39 3.28
N GLU A 89 4.76 -6.70 3.51
CA GLU A 89 5.80 -7.07 4.48
C GLU A 89 5.29 -7.14 5.92
N LYS A 90 4.22 -6.39 6.26
CA LYS A 90 3.59 -6.43 7.59
C LYS A 90 2.65 -7.62 7.77
N HIS A 91 2.24 -8.26 6.68
CA HIS A 91 1.21 -9.30 6.65
C HIS A 91 1.64 -10.54 5.86
N ILE A 92 2.83 -11.04 6.17
CA ILE A 92 3.51 -12.15 5.46
C ILE A 92 2.59 -13.34 5.19
N ASN A 93 1.80 -13.77 6.19
CA ASN A 93 0.95 -14.95 6.08
C ASN A 93 -0.11 -14.86 4.98
N ARG A 94 -0.53 -13.65 4.57
CA ARG A 94 -1.58 -13.48 3.54
C ARG A 94 -1.16 -14.08 2.22
N PHE A 95 0.06 -13.77 1.77
CA PHE A 95 0.59 -14.31 0.52
C PHE A 95 0.68 -15.83 0.55
N PHE A 96 1.27 -16.40 1.59
CA PHE A 96 1.46 -17.85 1.69
C PHE A 96 0.13 -18.61 1.75
N ILE A 97 -0.87 -18.09 2.47
CA ILE A 97 -2.21 -18.69 2.50
C ILE A 97 -2.85 -18.66 1.10
N ILE A 98 -2.80 -17.50 0.43
CA ILE A 98 -3.37 -17.33 -0.91
C ILE A 98 -2.66 -18.21 -1.93
N TYR A 99 -1.33 -18.30 -1.85
CA TYR A 99 -0.53 -19.20 -2.66
C TYR A 99 -0.96 -20.65 -2.45
N MET A 100 -1.09 -21.11 -1.21
CA MET A 100 -1.50 -22.49 -0.92
C MET A 100 -2.93 -22.81 -1.38
N VAL A 101 -3.87 -21.87 -1.22
CA VAL A 101 -5.24 -22.02 -1.75
C VAL A 101 -5.21 -22.12 -3.28
N SER A 102 -4.42 -21.25 -3.93
CA SER A 102 -4.26 -21.27 -5.38
C SER A 102 -3.55 -22.53 -5.87
N PHE A 103 -2.58 -23.04 -5.10
CA PHE A 103 -1.89 -24.29 -5.36
C PHE A 103 -2.86 -25.47 -5.35
N VAL A 104 -3.70 -25.58 -4.33
CA VAL A 104 -4.74 -26.61 -4.27
C VAL A 104 -5.70 -26.49 -5.46
N ALA A 105 -6.10 -25.27 -5.82
CA ALA A 105 -6.93 -25.05 -7.02
C ALA A 105 -6.22 -25.52 -8.31
N SER A 106 -4.92 -25.25 -8.47
CA SER A 106 -4.11 -25.73 -9.60
C SER A 106 -4.04 -27.26 -9.68
N LEU A 107 -4.09 -27.99 -8.56
CA LEU A 107 -4.16 -29.46 -8.59
C LEU A 107 -5.49 -29.97 -9.16
N LEU A 108 -6.56 -29.17 -9.04
CA LEU A 108 -7.91 -29.51 -9.46
C LEU A 108 -8.23 -29.06 -10.89
N PHE A 109 -7.61 -28.00 -11.39
CA PHE A 109 -7.85 -27.49 -12.76
C PHE A 109 -7.69 -28.50 -13.90
N PRO A 110 -6.79 -29.51 -13.85
CA PRO A 110 -6.74 -30.51 -14.91
C PRO A 110 -8.01 -31.38 -15.01
N LEU A 111 -8.98 -31.25 -14.08
CA LEU A 111 -10.30 -31.89 -14.15
C LEU A 111 -11.28 -31.16 -15.07
N VAL A 112 -10.99 -29.92 -15.47
CA VAL A 112 -11.82 -29.11 -16.37
C VAL A 112 -11.06 -28.77 -17.64
N ASN A 113 -11.78 -28.29 -18.65
CA ASN A 113 -11.19 -27.88 -19.92
C ASN A 113 -10.15 -26.76 -19.73
N ASN A 114 -9.00 -26.88 -20.39
CA ASN A 114 -7.90 -25.91 -20.30
C ASN A 114 -8.27 -24.50 -20.76
N LEU A 115 -9.34 -24.35 -21.53
CA LEU A 115 -9.93 -23.08 -21.95
C LEU A 115 -10.68 -22.35 -20.84
N ILE A 116 -10.94 -22.97 -19.68
CA ILE A 116 -11.77 -22.41 -18.59
C ILE A 116 -10.92 -22.07 -17.35
N TRP A 117 -9.61 -22.32 -17.37
CA TRP A 117 -8.77 -22.04 -16.21
C TRP A 117 -8.68 -20.54 -15.90
N PRO A 118 -8.92 -20.12 -14.64
CA PRO A 118 -8.99 -18.72 -14.27
C PRO A 118 -7.60 -18.13 -13.92
N TYR A 119 -6.57 -18.49 -14.68
CA TYR A 119 -5.18 -18.11 -14.35
C TYR A 119 -4.92 -16.62 -14.39
N LEU A 120 -5.62 -15.87 -15.25
CA LEU A 120 -5.49 -14.41 -15.26
C LEU A 120 -5.79 -13.83 -13.87
N SER A 121 -6.87 -14.26 -13.22
CA SER A 121 -7.21 -13.83 -11.87
C SER A 121 -6.18 -14.26 -10.83
N ILE A 122 -5.61 -15.47 -10.97
CA ILE A 122 -4.59 -15.99 -10.06
C ILE A 122 -3.29 -15.17 -10.15
N PHE A 123 -2.84 -14.84 -11.36
CA PHE A 123 -1.66 -13.98 -11.57
C PHE A 123 -1.85 -12.61 -10.91
N VAL A 124 -3.01 -11.97 -11.15
CA VAL A 124 -3.35 -10.69 -10.53
C VAL A 124 -3.37 -10.82 -9.01
N LEU A 125 -4.06 -11.83 -8.47
CA LEU A 125 -4.18 -12.05 -7.04
C LEU A 125 -2.83 -12.19 -6.36
N LEU A 126 -1.95 -13.03 -6.90
CA LEU A 126 -0.63 -13.27 -6.33
C LEU A 126 0.23 -12.00 -6.38
N SER A 127 0.11 -11.19 -7.44
CA SER A 127 0.82 -9.92 -7.55
C SER A 127 0.35 -8.86 -6.53
N LEU A 128 -0.95 -8.81 -6.23
CA LEU A 128 -1.52 -7.86 -5.28
C LEU A 128 -1.07 -8.13 -3.84
N PHE A 129 -0.92 -9.41 -3.48
CA PHE A 129 -0.45 -9.84 -2.16
C PHE A 129 1.07 -10.03 -2.08
N SER A 130 1.81 -9.65 -3.12
CA SER A 130 3.29 -9.63 -3.12
C SER A 130 3.81 -8.41 -3.87
N ASN A 131 4.35 -8.61 -5.06
CA ASN A 131 4.68 -7.60 -6.05
C ASN A 131 4.56 -8.21 -7.45
N ALA A 132 4.84 -7.41 -8.48
CA ALA A 132 4.78 -7.83 -9.87
C ALA A 132 5.60 -9.09 -10.20
N MET A 133 6.86 -9.13 -9.76
CA MET A 133 7.80 -10.20 -10.08
C MET A 133 7.42 -11.51 -9.38
N ILE A 134 7.13 -11.45 -8.08
CA ILE A 134 6.69 -12.59 -7.30
C ILE A 134 5.36 -13.11 -7.83
N GLY A 135 4.40 -12.23 -8.13
CA GLY A 135 3.11 -12.59 -8.72
C GLY A 135 3.25 -13.29 -10.07
N LEU A 136 4.16 -12.81 -10.93
CA LEU A 136 4.45 -13.45 -12.21
C LEU A 136 5.07 -14.85 -12.03
N CYS A 137 6.15 -14.96 -11.24
CA CYS A 137 6.83 -16.23 -11.01
C CYS A 137 5.94 -17.27 -10.33
N SER A 138 5.16 -16.85 -9.33
CA SER A 138 4.21 -17.73 -8.64
C SER A 138 3.05 -18.13 -9.54
N GLY A 139 2.50 -17.23 -10.35
CA GLY A 139 1.50 -17.55 -11.36
C GLY A 139 2.01 -18.59 -12.37
N CYS A 140 3.24 -18.42 -12.86
CA CYS A 140 3.90 -19.38 -13.76
C CYS A 140 4.10 -20.75 -13.12
N ALA A 141 4.59 -20.80 -11.89
CA ALA A 141 4.76 -22.04 -11.13
C ALA A 141 3.42 -22.78 -10.96
N LEU A 142 2.38 -22.06 -10.52
CA LEU A 142 1.05 -22.64 -10.36
C LEU A 142 0.43 -23.11 -11.66
N LEU A 143 0.71 -22.44 -12.78
CA LEU A 143 0.29 -22.88 -14.12
C LEU A 143 1.05 -24.15 -14.53
N ASN A 144 2.35 -24.20 -14.25
CA ASN A 144 3.16 -25.39 -14.52
C ASN A 144 2.67 -26.60 -13.70
N VAL A 145 2.29 -26.42 -12.44
CA VAL A 145 1.67 -27.47 -11.59
C VAL A 145 0.48 -28.12 -12.28
N THR A 146 -0.45 -27.32 -12.83
CA THR A 146 -1.60 -27.86 -13.58
C THR A 146 -1.17 -28.60 -14.84
N LEU A 147 -0.21 -28.07 -15.59
CA LEU A 147 0.25 -28.68 -16.84
C LEU A 147 0.97 -30.01 -16.59
N LEU A 148 1.76 -30.13 -15.52
CA LEU A 148 2.45 -31.36 -15.12
C LEU A 148 1.51 -32.51 -14.76
N LEU A 149 0.24 -32.20 -14.45
CA LEU A 149 -0.82 -33.18 -14.17
C LEU A 149 -1.72 -33.46 -15.38
N CYS A 150 -1.54 -32.74 -16.49
CA CYS A 150 -2.28 -32.97 -17.72
C CYS A 150 -1.60 -34.08 -18.56
N ASN A 151 -2.40 -34.91 -19.22
CA ASN A 151 -1.88 -35.98 -20.08
C ASN A 151 -1.46 -35.42 -21.46
N GLY A 152 -0.17 -35.22 -21.69
CA GLY A 152 0.39 -34.76 -22.97
C GLY A 152 1.16 -33.45 -22.88
N SER A 153 1.75 -33.03 -24.00
CA SER A 153 2.57 -31.81 -24.07
C SER A 153 1.72 -30.56 -24.31
N TYR A 154 1.33 -29.87 -23.25
CA TYR A 154 0.51 -28.65 -23.31
C TYR A 154 1.35 -27.38 -23.20
N VAL A 155 2.05 -27.03 -24.28
CA VAL A 155 2.88 -25.82 -24.34
C VAL A 155 2.04 -24.57 -24.62
N GLN A 156 0.96 -24.70 -25.39
CA GLN A 156 0.15 -23.57 -25.86
C GLN A 156 -0.66 -22.92 -24.73
N PRO A 157 -1.37 -23.67 -23.85
CA PRO A 157 -2.08 -23.05 -22.71
C PRO A 157 -1.14 -22.26 -21.80
N PHE A 158 0.11 -22.71 -21.64
CA PHE A 158 1.12 -21.99 -20.86
C PHE A 158 1.32 -20.57 -21.41
N PHE A 159 1.59 -20.43 -22.71
CA PHE A 159 1.85 -19.13 -23.33
C PHE A 159 0.64 -18.19 -23.30
N ILE A 160 -0.57 -18.73 -23.48
CA ILE A 160 -1.80 -17.93 -23.45
C ILE A 160 -1.98 -17.28 -22.09
N TYR A 161 -1.94 -18.09 -21.02
CA TYR A 161 -2.14 -17.58 -19.67
C TYR A 161 -0.94 -16.77 -19.17
N LEU A 162 0.28 -17.07 -19.62
CA LEU A 162 1.46 -16.24 -19.35
C LEU A 162 1.30 -14.83 -19.92
N ILE A 163 0.94 -14.71 -21.21
CA ILE A 163 0.78 -13.39 -21.86
C ILE A 163 -0.37 -12.64 -21.19
N ALA A 164 -1.53 -13.29 -21.01
CA ALA A 164 -2.70 -12.69 -20.40
C ALA A 164 -2.43 -12.24 -18.95
N GLY A 165 -1.78 -13.10 -18.15
CA GLY A 165 -1.41 -12.81 -16.76
C GLY A 165 -0.37 -11.70 -16.65
N THR A 166 0.64 -11.68 -17.52
CA THR A 166 1.67 -10.62 -17.52
C THR A 166 1.06 -9.25 -17.81
N VAL A 167 0.23 -9.14 -18.86
CA VAL A 167 -0.44 -7.88 -19.19
C VAL A 167 -1.37 -7.45 -18.06
N ALA A 168 -2.13 -8.38 -17.49
CA ALA A 168 -3.00 -8.08 -16.36
C ALA A 168 -2.18 -7.55 -15.17
N ILE A 169 -1.11 -8.23 -14.75
CA ILE A 169 -0.23 -7.76 -13.66
C ILE A 169 0.24 -6.32 -13.91
N VAL A 170 0.70 -5.99 -15.11
CA VAL A 170 1.15 -4.63 -15.45
C VAL A 170 0.02 -3.61 -15.31
N LEU A 171 -1.19 -3.93 -15.79
CA LEU A 171 -2.35 -3.06 -15.69
C LEU A 171 -2.81 -2.84 -14.23
N PHE A 172 -2.63 -3.84 -13.36
CA PHE A 172 -3.02 -3.77 -11.95
C PHE A 172 -1.94 -3.21 -11.00
N GLN A 173 -0.69 -3.04 -11.46
CA GLN A 173 0.42 -2.51 -10.63
C GLN A 173 0.19 -1.08 -10.13
N HIS A 174 -0.54 -0.25 -10.88
CA HIS A 174 -0.70 1.18 -10.60
C HIS A 174 -2.15 1.60 -10.38
N VAL A 175 -3.05 0.66 -10.05
CA VAL A 175 -4.44 1.02 -9.72
C VAL A 175 -4.46 1.64 -8.33
N GLY A 176 -4.17 2.95 -8.29
CA GLY A 176 -4.02 3.72 -7.06
C GLY A 176 -5.30 3.81 -6.22
N GLU A 177 -5.19 4.53 -5.09
CA GLU A 177 -6.20 4.69 -4.04
C GLU A 177 -7.62 5.07 -4.52
N LYS A 178 -7.74 5.61 -5.73
CA LYS A 178 -9.00 5.89 -6.42
C LYS A 178 -9.50 4.67 -7.21
N LEU A 179 -9.67 3.48 -6.60
CA LEU A 179 -10.57 2.35 -6.97
C LEU A 179 -10.98 2.11 -8.47
N GLN A 180 -10.20 2.54 -9.46
CA GLN A 180 -10.57 2.54 -10.88
C GLN A 180 -10.10 1.24 -11.54
N PHE A 181 -10.59 0.12 -11.03
CA PHE A 181 -10.28 -1.21 -11.60
C PHE A 181 -10.96 -1.47 -12.96
N GLY A 182 -11.98 -0.68 -13.32
CA GLY A 182 -12.84 -0.94 -14.49
C GLY A 182 -12.08 -1.05 -15.81
N LEU A 183 -11.21 -0.09 -16.14
CA LEU A 183 -10.45 -0.10 -17.40
C LEU A 183 -9.39 -1.23 -17.44
N PRO A 184 -8.56 -1.44 -16.39
CA PRO A 184 -7.68 -2.61 -16.30
C PRO A 184 -8.40 -3.96 -16.47
N ILE A 185 -9.57 -4.14 -15.83
CA ILE A 185 -10.39 -5.36 -15.98
C ILE A 185 -10.81 -5.51 -17.44
N LEU A 186 -11.38 -4.46 -18.04
CA LEU A 186 -11.88 -4.51 -19.42
C LEU A 186 -10.79 -4.94 -20.41
N ILE A 187 -9.61 -4.29 -20.35
CA ILE A 187 -8.49 -4.60 -21.24
C ILE A 187 -7.99 -6.03 -21.03
N SER A 188 -7.82 -6.45 -19.76
CA SER A 188 -7.34 -7.79 -19.41
C SER A 188 -8.28 -8.89 -19.92
N ILE A 189 -9.59 -8.69 -19.75
CA ILE A 189 -10.61 -9.64 -20.17
C ILE A 189 -10.74 -9.68 -21.70
N MET A 190 -10.67 -8.54 -22.39
CA MET A 190 -10.65 -8.50 -23.85
C MET A 190 -9.45 -9.24 -24.42
N LEU A 191 -8.25 -9.03 -23.86
CA LEU A 191 -7.05 -9.74 -24.27
C LEU A 191 -7.19 -11.25 -24.04
N LEU A 192 -7.66 -11.67 -22.86
CA LEU A 192 -7.88 -13.09 -22.56
C LEU A 192 -8.85 -13.72 -23.55
N PHE A 193 -9.96 -13.05 -23.87
CA PHE A 193 -10.92 -13.53 -24.85
C PHE A 193 -10.27 -13.75 -26.22
N VAL A 194 -9.52 -12.76 -26.72
CA VAL A 194 -8.83 -12.85 -28.01
C VAL A 194 -7.83 -14.00 -28.01
N LEU A 195 -7.03 -14.18 -26.94
CA LEU A 195 -6.05 -15.26 -26.85
C LEU A 195 -6.70 -16.65 -26.80
N LEU A 196 -7.82 -16.81 -26.09
CA LEU A 196 -8.56 -18.08 -26.03
C LEU A 196 -9.22 -18.42 -27.36
N VAL A 197 -9.78 -17.43 -28.06
CA VAL A 197 -10.33 -17.61 -29.41
C VAL A 197 -9.22 -17.97 -30.40
N ALA A 198 -8.09 -17.25 -30.35
CA ALA A 198 -6.92 -17.55 -31.18
C ALA A 198 -6.40 -18.97 -30.91
N TYR A 199 -6.36 -19.40 -29.65
CA TYR A 199 -5.97 -20.77 -29.33
C TYR A 199 -6.90 -21.80 -29.96
N HIS A 200 -8.21 -21.56 -29.83
CA HIS A 200 -9.20 -22.47 -30.38
C HIS A 200 -9.09 -22.57 -31.90
N VAL A 201 -8.88 -21.46 -32.61
CA VAL A 201 -8.77 -21.44 -34.08
C VAL A 201 -7.42 -21.99 -34.59
N LEU A 202 -6.31 -21.59 -33.96
CA LEU A 202 -4.98 -21.91 -34.46
C LEU A 202 -4.53 -23.33 -34.09
N PHE A 203 -5.03 -23.89 -32.97
CA PHE A 203 -4.53 -25.15 -32.43
C PHE A 203 -5.57 -26.26 -32.29
N LEU A 204 -6.87 -25.95 -32.16
CA LEU A 204 -7.91 -26.98 -32.00
C LEU A 204 -8.76 -27.16 -33.25
N ASN A 205 -9.20 -26.06 -33.86
CA ASN A 205 -10.21 -26.04 -34.91
C ASN A 205 -9.78 -25.11 -36.04
N GLN A 206 -9.28 -25.69 -37.15
CA GLN A 206 -8.74 -24.94 -38.30
C GLN A 206 -9.80 -24.14 -39.10
N THR A 207 -11.06 -24.10 -38.66
CA THR A 207 -12.14 -23.33 -39.27
C THR A 207 -12.90 -22.56 -38.20
N PHE A 208 -13.26 -21.30 -38.48
CA PHE A 208 -13.98 -20.46 -37.52
C PHE A 208 -15.47 -20.82 -37.49
N SER A 209 -16.01 -21.10 -36.30
CA SER A 209 -17.45 -21.26 -36.07
C SER A 209 -17.88 -20.50 -34.83
N ILE A 210 -19.08 -19.92 -34.85
CA ILE A 210 -19.66 -19.17 -33.73
C ILE A 210 -19.76 -20.05 -32.47
N ALA A 211 -20.02 -21.35 -32.62
CA ALA A 211 -20.10 -22.28 -31.50
C ALA A 211 -18.80 -22.36 -30.67
N MET A 212 -17.65 -22.07 -31.30
CA MET A 212 -16.33 -22.09 -30.66
C MET A 212 -16.13 -20.95 -29.65
N LEU A 213 -16.94 -19.89 -29.75
CA LEU A 213 -16.88 -18.74 -28.84
C LEU A 213 -17.46 -19.06 -27.46
N THR A 214 -18.23 -20.14 -27.32
CA THR A 214 -18.93 -20.49 -26.08
C THR A 214 -17.97 -20.71 -24.92
N VAL A 215 -16.92 -21.51 -25.09
CA VAL A 215 -15.99 -21.86 -24.00
C VAL A 215 -15.12 -20.66 -23.59
N PRO A 216 -14.51 -19.88 -24.52
CA PRO A 216 -13.86 -18.61 -24.18
C PRO A 216 -14.76 -17.62 -23.44
N LEU A 217 -16.04 -17.51 -23.84
CA LEU A 217 -17.00 -16.63 -23.19
C LEU A 217 -17.30 -17.07 -21.75
N VAL A 218 -17.43 -18.37 -21.51
CA VAL A 218 -17.58 -18.94 -20.16
C VAL A 218 -16.36 -18.61 -19.29
N ASN A 219 -15.14 -18.73 -19.81
CA ASN A 219 -13.93 -18.33 -19.08
C ASN A 219 -13.96 -16.85 -18.73
N VAL A 220 -14.26 -15.99 -19.70
CA VAL A 220 -14.36 -14.54 -19.47
C VAL A 220 -15.33 -14.22 -18.34
N VAL A 221 -16.51 -14.86 -18.30
CA VAL A 221 -17.49 -14.66 -17.22
C VAL A 221 -16.93 -15.12 -15.87
N ILE A 222 -16.34 -16.31 -15.79
CA ILE A 222 -15.76 -16.86 -14.56
C ILE A 222 -14.61 -15.98 -14.05
N THR A 223 -13.66 -15.62 -14.94
CA THR A 223 -12.51 -14.78 -14.63
C THR A 223 -12.95 -13.38 -14.19
N THR A 224 -13.99 -12.81 -14.81
CA THR A 224 -14.55 -11.51 -14.42
C THR A 224 -15.17 -11.57 -13.03
N LEU A 225 -15.99 -12.58 -12.76
CA LEU A 225 -16.60 -12.79 -11.45
C LEU A 225 -15.54 -12.98 -10.37
N LEU A 226 -14.53 -13.80 -10.65
CA LEU A 226 -13.44 -14.06 -9.73
C LEU A 226 -12.61 -12.79 -9.48
N LEU A 227 -12.25 -12.03 -10.52
CA LEU A 227 -11.59 -10.73 -10.35
C LEU A 227 -12.43 -9.78 -9.50
N TRP A 228 -13.74 -9.69 -9.75
CA TRP A 228 -14.62 -8.82 -8.97
C TRP A 228 -14.61 -9.18 -7.48
N VAL A 229 -14.77 -10.47 -7.13
CA VAL A 229 -14.70 -10.95 -5.75
C VAL A 229 -13.32 -10.67 -5.13
N LEU A 230 -12.25 -11.01 -5.84
CA LEU A 230 -10.88 -10.89 -5.33
C LEU A 230 -10.47 -9.43 -5.13
N LEU A 231 -10.79 -8.55 -6.07
CA LEU A 231 -10.48 -7.12 -5.98
C LEU A 231 -11.28 -6.45 -4.86
N ASN A 232 -12.55 -6.86 -4.66
CA ASN A 232 -13.34 -6.37 -3.54
C ASN A 232 -12.76 -6.86 -2.21
N ALA A 233 -12.43 -8.15 -2.09
CA ALA A 233 -11.77 -8.69 -0.90
C ALA A 233 -10.42 -8.01 -0.61
N PHE A 234 -9.60 -7.79 -1.64
CA PHE A 234 -8.35 -7.04 -1.53
C PHE A 234 -8.58 -5.60 -1.07
N SER A 235 -9.56 -4.91 -1.63
CA SER A 235 -9.93 -3.55 -1.22
C SER A 235 -10.32 -3.51 0.27
N LEU A 236 -11.09 -4.49 0.75
CA LEU A 236 -11.46 -4.60 2.17
C LEU A 236 -10.26 -4.90 3.08
N LEU A 237 -9.39 -5.83 2.69
CA LEU A 237 -8.30 -6.32 3.54
C LEU A 237 -7.05 -5.42 3.55
N VAL A 238 -6.87 -4.60 2.51
CA VAL A 238 -5.63 -3.85 2.27
C VAL A 238 -5.88 -2.35 2.12
N ILE A 239 -6.89 -1.94 1.34
CA ILE A 239 -7.13 -0.50 1.05
C ILE A 239 -7.95 0.17 2.15
N ARG A 240 -8.97 -0.51 2.71
CA ARG A 240 -9.79 0.08 3.78
C ARG A 240 -9.02 0.34 5.08
N GLY A 241 -7.93 -0.40 5.35
CA GLY A 241 -7.10 -0.15 6.53
C GLY A 241 -6.50 1.26 6.59
N SER A 242 -6.10 1.86 5.44
CA SER A 242 -5.58 3.24 5.40
C SER A 242 -6.68 4.27 5.18
N ASN A 243 -7.72 3.92 4.40
CA ASN A 243 -8.81 4.82 4.04
C ASN A 243 -9.73 5.10 5.24
N ASP A 244 -10.05 4.08 6.05
CA ASP A 244 -10.84 4.20 7.28
C ASP A 244 -10.03 4.96 8.34
N MET A 245 -8.73 4.69 8.45
CA MET A 245 -7.85 5.42 9.37
C MET A 245 -7.79 6.91 9.05
N TYR A 246 -7.71 7.30 7.77
CA TYR A 246 -7.80 8.71 7.40
C TYR A 246 -9.16 9.34 7.72
N MET A 247 -10.26 8.58 7.73
CA MET A 247 -11.56 9.09 8.18
C MET A 247 -11.57 9.30 9.69
N GLU A 248 -11.02 8.34 10.44
CA GLU A 248 -10.91 8.43 11.90
C GLU A 248 -9.99 9.57 12.34
N ILE A 249 -8.72 9.60 11.91
CA ILE A 249 -7.75 10.60 12.39
C ILE A 249 -8.07 12.01 11.89
N ASN A 250 -8.80 12.15 10.78
CA ASN A 250 -9.23 13.47 10.31
C ASN A 250 -10.59 13.91 10.86
N ASP A 251 -11.21 13.09 11.71
CA ASP A 251 -12.40 13.46 12.48
C ASP A 251 -11.99 14.41 13.62
N PRO A 252 -12.59 15.61 13.72
CA PRO A 252 -12.38 16.50 14.86
C PRO A 252 -12.67 15.88 16.24
N GLU A 253 -13.47 14.82 16.30
CA GLU A 253 -13.84 14.09 17.51
C GLU A 253 -12.88 12.93 17.84
N PHE A 254 -11.86 12.69 17.01
CA PHE A 254 -10.89 11.63 17.24
C PHE A 254 -10.19 11.77 18.60
N GLU A 255 -10.06 10.66 19.33
CA GLU A 255 -9.58 10.62 20.72
C GLU A 255 -8.25 11.38 20.90
N LEU A 256 -7.31 11.22 19.97
CA LEU A 256 -6.00 11.88 20.05
C LEU A 256 -6.10 13.41 19.92
N LEU A 257 -6.97 13.91 19.04
CA LEU A 257 -7.17 15.34 18.87
C LEU A 257 -7.92 15.93 20.09
N VAL A 258 -8.85 15.17 20.67
CA VAL A 258 -9.51 15.53 21.93
C VAL A 258 -8.51 15.60 23.09
N LYS A 259 -7.50 14.72 23.13
CA LYS A 259 -6.40 14.83 24.12
C LYS A 259 -5.60 16.12 23.94
N ILE A 260 -5.30 16.53 22.70
CA ILE A 260 -4.64 17.81 22.42
C ILE A 260 -5.53 18.96 22.90
N LYS A 261 -6.83 18.95 22.60
CA LYS A 261 -7.80 19.95 23.07
C LYS A 261 -7.83 20.11 24.60
N ASN A 262 -7.79 18.99 25.31
CA ASN A 262 -7.81 18.98 26.77
C ASN A 262 -6.48 19.48 27.37
N LYS A 263 -5.36 19.25 26.68
CA LYS A 263 -4.03 19.70 27.09
C LYS A 263 -3.80 21.18 26.80
N ASP A 264 -4.10 21.62 25.58
CA ASP A 264 -3.93 22.98 25.09
C ASP A 264 -5.04 23.33 24.09
N LYS A 265 -6.02 24.11 24.55
CA LYS A 265 -7.14 24.56 23.71
C LYS A 265 -6.67 25.44 22.56
N ARG A 266 -5.69 26.32 22.79
CA ARG A 266 -5.20 27.27 21.78
C ARG A 266 -4.54 26.52 20.64
N GLU A 267 -3.72 25.52 20.97
CA GLU A 267 -3.08 24.69 19.96
C GLU A 267 -4.08 23.85 19.18
N TYR A 268 -5.08 23.28 19.86
CA TYR A 268 -6.19 22.60 19.19
C TYR A 268 -6.94 23.51 18.20
N TYR A 269 -7.31 24.73 18.61
CA TYR A 269 -7.97 25.69 17.71
C TYR A 269 -7.10 26.00 16.51
N LYS A 270 -5.81 26.28 16.74
CA LYS A 270 -4.85 26.54 15.66
C LYS A 270 -4.75 25.36 14.68
N ALA A 271 -4.66 24.14 15.19
CA ALA A 271 -4.58 22.92 14.38
C ALA A 271 -5.85 22.72 13.53
N VAL A 272 -7.05 22.89 14.11
CA VAL A 272 -8.33 22.76 13.37
C VAL A 272 -8.45 23.77 12.25
N HIS A 273 -8.09 25.04 12.50
CA HIS A 273 -8.19 26.06 11.47
C HIS A 273 -7.12 25.93 10.40
N THR A 274 -5.91 25.53 10.78
CA THR A 274 -4.82 25.21 9.83
C THR A 274 -5.24 24.04 8.94
N ALA A 275 -5.77 22.97 9.53
CA ALA A 275 -6.22 21.79 8.80
C ALA A 275 -7.32 22.14 7.79
N TYR A 276 -8.31 22.97 8.16
CA TYR A 276 -9.35 23.42 7.23
C TYR A 276 -8.80 24.17 6.01
N LEU A 277 -7.91 25.14 6.23
CA LEU A 277 -7.36 25.94 5.12
C LEU A 277 -6.44 25.08 4.23
N ALA A 278 -5.56 24.30 4.84
CA ALA A 278 -4.61 23.46 4.14
C ALA A 278 -5.33 22.37 3.31
N ASP A 279 -6.37 21.77 3.87
CA ASP A 279 -7.23 20.79 3.20
C ASP A 279 -7.91 21.34 1.94
N ARG A 280 -8.43 22.58 2.00
CA ARG A 280 -9.05 23.24 0.85
C ARG A 280 -8.04 23.62 -0.23
N ILE A 281 -6.85 24.05 0.17
CA ILE A 281 -5.78 24.41 -0.77
C ILE A 281 -5.21 23.17 -1.46
N ALA A 282 -4.94 22.12 -0.69
CA ALA A 282 -4.47 20.84 -1.21
C ALA A 282 -5.42 20.27 -2.26
N ALA A 283 -6.73 20.36 -2.02
CA ALA A 283 -7.76 19.94 -2.97
C ALA A 283 -7.65 20.66 -4.33
N ASP A 284 -7.39 21.97 -4.33
CA ASP A 284 -7.42 22.80 -5.54
C ASP A 284 -6.14 22.68 -6.38
N ILE A 285 -5.00 22.43 -5.75
CA ILE A 285 -3.71 22.25 -6.43
C ILE A 285 -3.36 20.79 -6.70
N GLY A 286 -4.19 19.83 -6.26
CA GLY A 286 -3.98 18.41 -6.50
C GLY A 286 -2.94 17.74 -5.60
N ALA A 287 -2.70 18.30 -4.40
CA ALA A 287 -1.86 17.71 -3.36
C ALA A 287 -2.63 16.67 -2.52
N ASP A 288 -1.93 15.86 -1.72
CA ASP A 288 -2.56 14.87 -0.83
C ASP A 288 -3.30 15.56 0.32
N ARG A 289 -4.60 15.75 0.11
CA ARG A 289 -5.54 16.37 1.06
C ARG A 289 -5.59 15.64 2.41
N ARG A 290 -5.52 14.31 2.42
CA ARG A 290 -5.73 13.50 3.63
C ARG A 290 -4.51 13.51 4.53
N ALA A 291 -3.33 13.30 3.93
CA ALA A 291 -2.06 13.45 4.63
C ALA A 291 -1.89 14.90 5.12
N THR A 292 -2.22 15.89 4.29
CA THR A 292 -2.17 17.32 4.65
C THR A 292 -2.99 17.62 5.91
N LYS A 293 -4.26 17.17 5.91
CA LYS A 293 -5.18 17.41 7.04
C LYS A 293 -4.70 16.70 8.31
N ALA A 294 -4.25 15.45 8.21
CA ALA A 294 -3.71 14.70 9.33
C ALA A 294 -2.43 15.35 9.89
N CYS A 295 -1.53 15.78 9.01
CA CYS A 295 -0.31 16.47 9.42
C CYS A 295 -0.64 17.78 10.15
N ALA A 296 -1.55 18.60 9.63
CA ALA A 296 -1.99 19.84 10.27
C ALA A 296 -2.65 19.63 11.65
N TYR A 297 -3.30 18.47 11.88
CA TYR A 297 -3.86 18.12 13.18
C TYR A 297 -2.80 17.69 14.20
N TYR A 298 -1.79 16.93 13.77
CA TYR A 298 -0.96 16.14 14.69
C TYR A 298 0.52 16.50 14.68
N HIS A 299 1.00 17.46 13.88
CA HIS A 299 2.41 17.85 13.88
C HIS A 299 2.91 18.39 15.24
N ARG A 300 2.01 18.80 16.13
CA ARG A 300 2.34 19.18 17.52
C ARG A 300 1.85 18.20 18.58
N VAL A 301 1.56 16.95 18.22
CA VAL A 301 1.07 15.93 19.18
C VAL A 301 2.02 15.70 20.36
N GLY A 302 3.32 15.96 20.20
CA GLY A 302 4.31 15.91 21.28
C GLY A 302 4.01 16.85 22.46
N ILE A 303 3.06 17.79 22.33
CA ILE A 303 2.56 18.63 23.43
C ILE A 303 1.97 17.81 24.59
N LEU A 304 1.45 16.62 24.30
CA LEU A 304 0.92 15.70 25.31
C LEU A 304 2.02 15.27 26.30
N ASP A 305 3.26 15.17 25.81
CA ASP A 305 4.47 14.85 26.58
C ASP A 305 5.27 16.11 26.98
N GLY A 306 4.73 17.31 26.72
CA GLY A 306 5.40 18.59 27.00
C GLY A 306 6.50 18.97 26.01
N ARG A 307 6.67 18.22 24.91
CA ARG A 307 7.70 18.45 23.88
C ARG A 307 7.05 18.60 22.49
N PRO A 308 6.41 19.75 22.21
CA PRO A 308 5.52 19.90 21.04
C PRO A 308 6.22 19.87 19.68
N ASP A 309 7.52 20.14 19.64
CA ASP A 309 8.30 20.20 18.40
C ASP A 309 9.31 19.03 18.30
N ASP A 310 9.18 18.02 19.14
CA ASP A 310 10.06 16.86 19.21
C ASP A 310 9.45 15.64 18.51
N LEU A 311 10.13 15.17 17.47
CA LEU A 311 9.69 13.99 16.71
C LEU A 311 9.70 12.71 17.56
N GLU A 312 10.64 12.56 18.49
CA GLU A 312 10.72 11.36 19.33
C GLU A 312 9.58 11.32 20.35
N ALA A 313 9.03 12.48 20.73
CA ALA A 313 7.78 12.56 21.49
C ALA A 313 6.55 12.24 20.62
N ALA A 314 6.58 12.58 19.33
CA ALA A 314 5.44 12.39 18.43
C ALA A 314 5.30 10.95 17.90
N LYS A 315 6.41 10.28 17.55
CA LYS A 315 6.46 8.93 16.96
C LYS A 315 5.63 7.87 17.69
N PRO A 316 5.65 7.77 19.04
CA PRO A 316 4.86 6.78 19.76
C PRO A 316 3.36 6.89 19.48
N TYR A 317 2.84 8.10 19.27
CA TYR A 317 1.43 8.34 18.94
C TYR A 317 1.09 7.82 17.54
N PHE A 318 1.96 8.07 16.56
CA PHE A 318 1.75 7.61 15.19
C PHE A 318 1.70 6.07 15.11
N HIS A 319 2.58 5.39 15.87
CA HIS A 319 2.57 3.94 15.96
C HIS A 319 1.35 3.40 16.72
N ARG A 320 1.04 3.98 17.88
CA ARG A 320 -0.07 3.53 18.74
C ARG A 320 -1.42 3.65 18.03
N TYR A 321 -1.62 4.73 17.29
CA TYR A 321 -2.86 5.01 16.55
C TYR A 321 -2.79 4.57 15.09
N GLN A 322 -1.75 3.81 14.69
CA GLN A 322 -1.64 3.19 13.36
C GLN A 322 -1.80 4.17 12.19
N PHE A 323 -1.16 5.33 12.26
CA PHE A 323 -1.24 6.33 11.21
C PHE A 323 -0.76 5.76 9.86
N PRO A 324 -1.41 6.12 8.72
CA PRO A 324 -0.97 5.69 7.39
C PRO A 324 0.45 6.17 7.09
N GLU A 325 1.23 5.38 6.34
CA GLU A 325 2.64 5.69 6.09
C GLU A 325 2.86 7.04 5.39
N SER A 326 1.99 7.41 4.45
CA SER A 326 2.05 8.71 3.79
C SER A 326 1.85 9.88 4.77
N ALA A 327 0.94 9.73 5.75
CA ALA A 327 0.76 10.73 6.81
C ALA A 327 1.98 10.80 7.71
N VAL A 328 2.55 9.65 8.09
CA VAL A 328 3.74 9.59 8.95
C VAL A 328 4.93 10.23 8.27
N ALA A 329 5.16 9.93 6.98
CA ALA A 329 6.25 10.53 6.20
C ALA A 329 6.14 12.06 6.17
N LEU A 330 4.94 12.60 5.91
CA LEU A 330 4.70 14.04 5.91
C LEU A 330 4.86 14.66 7.31
N LEU A 331 4.36 14.00 8.35
CA LEU A 331 4.54 14.42 9.75
C LEU A 331 6.02 14.47 10.15
N GLU A 332 6.80 13.45 9.78
CA GLU A 332 8.24 13.42 10.05
C GLU A 332 8.98 14.55 9.33
N GLU A 333 8.68 14.77 8.04
CA GLU A 333 9.24 15.88 7.27
C GLU A 333 8.90 17.23 7.95
N TYR A 334 7.62 17.43 8.27
CA TYR A 334 7.14 18.69 8.82
C TYR A 334 7.74 19.00 10.20
N ILE A 335 7.83 17.99 11.07
CA ILE A 335 8.39 18.15 12.42
C ILE A 335 9.91 18.38 12.37
N LYS A 336 10.66 17.67 11.51
CA LYS A 336 12.12 17.81 11.41
C LYS A 336 12.54 19.17 10.83
N SER A 337 11.95 19.54 9.70
CA SER A 337 12.43 20.70 8.92
C SER A 337 11.31 21.49 8.24
N GLY A 338 10.13 20.93 8.04
CA GLY A 338 9.08 21.59 7.25
C GLY A 338 8.57 22.91 7.82
N LYS A 339 8.81 23.20 9.11
CA LYS A 339 8.55 24.54 9.69
C LYS A 339 9.43 25.64 9.10
N THR A 340 10.68 25.31 8.76
CA THR A 340 11.70 26.27 8.30
C THR A 340 12.00 26.12 6.81
N ALA A 341 12.12 24.89 6.33
CA ALA A 341 12.42 24.54 4.94
C ALA A 341 11.55 23.34 4.52
N PRO A 342 10.26 23.57 4.19
CA PRO A 342 9.39 22.53 3.66
C PRO A 342 9.86 22.07 2.28
N VAL A 343 9.79 20.76 2.04
CA VAL A 343 10.19 20.14 0.78
C VAL A 343 8.93 19.74 -0.01
N SER A 344 8.02 18.99 0.60
CA SER A 344 6.78 18.59 -0.04
C SER A 344 5.83 19.78 -0.23
N LYS A 345 4.96 19.68 -1.26
CA LYS A 345 3.92 20.69 -1.51
C LYS A 345 3.00 20.81 -0.31
N GLU A 346 2.63 19.69 0.27
CA GLU A 346 1.78 19.54 1.44
C GLU A 346 2.39 20.27 2.65
N ALA A 347 3.68 20.04 2.95
CA ALA A 347 4.37 20.74 4.04
C ALA A 347 4.38 22.26 3.81
N THR A 348 4.65 22.72 2.58
CA THR A 348 4.65 24.15 2.25
C THR A 348 3.26 24.78 2.46
N ILE A 349 2.19 24.09 2.06
CA ILE A 349 0.80 24.55 2.26
C ILE A 349 0.48 24.65 3.75
N ILE A 350 0.77 23.61 4.53
CA ILE A 350 0.51 23.59 5.98
C ILE A 350 1.24 24.74 6.65
N ASN A 351 2.50 24.96 6.28
CA ASN A 351 3.33 26.01 6.83
C ASN A 351 2.77 27.42 6.57
N LEU A 352 2.30 27.70 5.36
CA LEU A 352 1.65 28.98 5.03
C LEU A 352 0.32 29.17 5.76
N CYS A 353 -0.48 28.11 5.88
CA CYS A 353 -1.76 28.16 6.59
C CYS A 353 -1.55 28.36 8.09
N GLU A 354 -0.61 27.64 8.70
CA GLU A 354 -0.29 27.72 10.12
C GLU A 354 0.19 29.13 10.49
N ASP A 355 1.08 29.71 9.69
CA ASP A 355 1.56 31.08 9.86
C ASP A 355 0.42 32.11 9.83
N LEU A 356 -0.47 31.99 8.84
CA LEU A 356 -1.59 32.91 8.69
C LEU A 356 -2.56 32.78 9.86
N VAL A 357 -2.96 31.56 10.20
CA VAL A 357 -3.86 31.29 11.33
C VAL A 357 -3.26 31.79 12.63
N ASN A 358 -2.00 31.49 12.91
CA ASN A 358 -1.32 31.92 14.14
C ASN A 358 -1.26 33.45 14.25
N LYS A 359 -0.95 34.15 13.15
CA LYS A 359 -0.94 35.62 13.14
C LYS A 359 -2.33 36.20 13.35
N LEU A 360 -3.36 35.66 12.67
CA LEU A 360 -4.76 36.11 12.83
C LEU A 360 -5.24 35.90 14.27
N MET A 361 -5.03 34.71 14.84
CA MET A 361 -5.37 34.42 16.23
C MET A 361 -4.67 35.38 17.19
N THR A 362 -3.37 35.66 16.98
CA THR A 362 -2.61 36.60 17.82
C THR A 362 -3.16 38.03 17.74
N ILE A 363 -3.67 38.46 16.58
CA ILE A 363 -4.30 39.78 16.42
C ILE A 363 -5.62 39.81 17.18
N PHE A 364 -6.49 38.81 16.99
CA PHE A 364 -7.81 38.78 17.61
C PHE A 364 -7.78 38.53 19.12
N GLU A 365 -6.76 37.83 19.63
CA GLU A 365 -6.47 37.74 21.06
C GLU A 365 -6.21 39.12 21.69
N LYS A 366 -5.64 40.07 20.92
CA LYS A 366 -5.37 41.45 21.38
C LYS A 366 -6.56 42.39 21.15
N ASP A 367 -7.21 42.28 19.99
CA ASP A 367 -8.38 43.08 19.63
C ASP A 367 -9.34 42.28 18.74
N LYS A 368 -10.45 41.83 19.33
CA LYS A 368 -11.51 41.08 18.64
C LYS A 368 -12.25 41.87 17.56
N THR A 369 -12.12 43.20 17.57
CA THR A 369 -12.78 44.11 16.62
C THR A 369 -11.84 44.60 15.52
N ALA A 370 -10.58 44.17 15.54
CA ALA A 370 -9.57 44.56 14.58
C ALA A 370 -10.03 44.29 13.14
N LYS A 371 -9.99 45.32 12.29
CA LYS A 371 -10.19 45.18 10.85
C LYS A 371 -8.87 44.79 10.21
N ILE A 372 -8.81 43.58 9.67
CA ILE A 372 -7.60 43.04 9.05
C ILE A 372 -7.70 43.13 7.53
N ASP A 373 -6.70 43.74 6.88
CA ASP A 373 -6.49 43.58 5.45
C ASP A 373 -5.79 42.23 5.20
N SER A 374 -6.60 41.18 5.07
CA SER A 374 -6.11 39.81 4.86
C SER A 374 -5.30 39.69 3.58
N ASP A 375 -5.61 40.46 2.55
CA ASP A 375 -4.97 40.32 1.24
C ASP A 375 -3.53 40.79 1.30
N ARG A 376 -3.33 41.99 1.86
CA ARG A 376 -1.99 42.54 2.09
C ARG A 376 -1.18 41.66 3.03
N MET A 377 -1.82 41.14 4.09
CA MET A 377 -1.15 40.25 5.05
C MET A 377 -0.66 38.94 4.41
N ILE A 378 -1.44 38.36 3.50
CA ILE A 378 -1.07 37.16 2.74
C ILE A 378 0.07 37.48 1.77
N GLU A 379 0.01 38.61 1.06
CA GLU A 379 1.08 39.06 0.15
C GLU A 379 2.41 39.25 0.89
N GLU A 380 2.41 40.02 1.97
CA GLU A 380 3.60 40.25 2.80
C GLU A 380 4.14 38.97 3.44
N MET A 381 3.28 37.97 3.71
CA MET A 381 3.72 36.68 4.21
C MET A 381 4.45 35.87 3.14
N ILE A 382 3.87 35.78 1.94
CA ILE A 382 4.46 35.01 0.83
C ILE A 382 5.74 35.67 0.35
N GLU A 383 5.76 37.00 0.20
CA GLU A 383 6.94 37.75 -0.23
C GLU A 383 8.11 37.57 0.74
N ARG A 384 7.87 37.68 2.05
CA ARG A 384 8.90 37.45 3.06
C ARG A 384 9.50 36.05 2.98
N ARG A 385 8.69 35.01 2.77
CA ARG A 385 9.18 33.63 2.65
C ARG A 385 9.90 33.37 1.32
N HIS A 386 9.50 34.07 0.26
CA HIS A 386 10.19 34.02 -1.02
C HIS A 386 11.59 34.67 -0.92
N VAL A 387 11.68 35.88 -0.38
CA VAL A 387 12.96 36.59 -0.16
C VAL A 387 13.86 35.85 0.85
N GLY A 388 13.27 35.24 1.87
CA GLY A 388 13.98 34.42 2.86
C GLY A 388 14.49 33.07 2.34
N GLY A 389 14.15 32.69 1.10
CA GLY A 389 14.60 31.43 0.50
C GLY A 389 13.91 30.18 1.06
N ASN A 390 12.83 30.32 1.84
CA ASN A 390 12.12 29.18 2.45
C ASN A 390 11.48 28.25 1.41
N PHE A 391 11.24 28.73 0.19
CA PHE A 391 10.69 27.93 -0.92
C PHE A 391 11.77 27.34 -1.84
N ASN A 392 13.06 27.57 -1.60
CA ASN A 392 14.13 27.16 -2.52
C ASN A 392 14.24 25.64 -2.71
N HIS A 393 13.78 24.87 -1.73
CA HIS A 393 13.80 23.41 -1.74
C HIS A 393 12.40 22.80 -1.78
N SER A 394 11.36 23.62 -1.98
CA SER A 394 9.97 23.17 -2.02
C SER A 394 9.59 22.72 -3.43
N ASP A 395 8.89 21.59 -3.53
CA ASP A 395 8.32 21.05 -4.76
C ASP A 395 7.12 21.86 -5.28
N LEU A 396 6.63 22.83 -4.50
CA LEU A 396 5.58 23.76 -4.90
C LEU A 396 6.07 24.71 -6.00
N SER A 397 5.46 24.62 -7.18
CA SER A 397 5.79 25.51 -8.30
C SER A 397 5.30 26.94 -8.07
N ILE A 398 5.89 27.91 -8.80
CA ILE A 398 5.45 29.32 -8.75
C ILE A 398 3.98 29.46 -9.18
N ALA A 399 3.53 28.67 -10.16
CA ALA A 399 2.14 28.67 -10.60
C ALA A 399 1.19 28.19 -9.49
N GLU A 400 1.58 27.14 -8.76
CA GLU A 400 0.83 26.65 -7.60
C GLU A 400 0.86 27.65 -6.45
N LEU A 401 2.00 28.28 -6.16
CA LEU A 401 2.10 29.32 -5.12
C LEU A 401 1.17 30.52 -5.40
N ASN A 402 1.08 30.95 -6.65
CA ASN A 402 0.12 31.99 -7.06
C ASN A 402 -1.33 31.54 -6.84
N ARG A 403 -1.61 30.26 -7.09
CA ARG A 403 -2.93 29.65 -6.85
C ARG A 403 -3.24 29.57 -5.35
N VAL A 404 -2.29 29.15 -4.53
CA VAL A 404 -2.37 29.17 -3.06
C VAL A 404 -2.69 30.58 -2.55
N SER A 405 -1.95 31.59 -2.99
CA SER A 405 -2.19 33.00 -2.64
C SER A 405 -3.61 33.44 -2.97
N LYS A 406 -4.09 33.12 -4.19
CA LYS A 406 -5.44 33.46 -4.64
C LYS A 406 -6.52 32.76 -3.81
N LEU A 407 -6.31 31.52 -3.38
CA LEU A 407 -7.26 30.80 -2.53
C LEU A 407 -7.32 31.38 -1.12
N LEU A 408 -6.17 31.63 -0.50
CA LEU A 408 -6.12 32.26 0.83
C LEU A 408 -6.85 33.61 0.82
N LYS A 409 -6.69 34.44 -0.22
CA LYS A 409 -7.40 35.72 -0.32
C LYS A 409 -8.92 35.60 -0.46
N LYS A 410 -9.43 34.43 -0.86
CA LYS A 410 -10.88 34.18 -0.97
C LYS A 410 -11.53 33.80 0.36
N GLU A 411 -10.77 33.33 1.34
CA GLU A 411 -11.29 32.82 2.62
C GLU A 411 -11.56 33.94 3.66
N LYS A 412 -11.87 35.17 3.21
CA LYS A 412 -12.07 36.33 4.11
C LYS A 412 -13.14 36.09 5.17
N LEU A 413 -14.28 35.54 4.75
CA LEU A 413 -15.39 35.21 5.66
C LEU A 413 -14.97 34.15 6.69
N TYR A 414 -14.07 33.24 6.31
CA TYR A 414 -13.55 32.24 7.23
C TYR A 414 -12.70 32.88 8.34
N TYR A 415 -11.89 33.89 8.00
CA TYR A 415 -11.04 34.57 8.97
C TYR A 415 -11.82 35.30 10.06
N ASP A 416 -13.04 35.74 9.78
CA ASP A 416 -13.91 36.34 10.81
C ASP A 416 -14.36 35.34 11.88
N PHE A 417 -14.35 34.03 11.61
CA PHE A 417 -14.61 33.00 12.63
C PHE A 417 -13.46 32.82 13.63
N LEU A 418 -12.28 33.42 13.38
CA LEU A 418 -11.12 33.35 14.28
C LEU A 418 -11.15 34.43 15.39
N ARG A 419 -12.20 35.25 15.46
CA ARG A 419 -12.36 36.36 16.44
C ARG A 419 -12.68 35.93 17.87
#